data_AF-A0A813KNA1-F1
#
_entry.id   AF-A0A813KNA1-F1
#
_cell.length_a   1.000
_cell.length_b   1.000
_cell.length_c   1.000
_cell.angle_alpha   90.00
_cell.angle_beta   90.00
_cell.angle_gamma   90.00
#
_symmetry.space_group_name_H-M   'P 1'
#
loop_
_entity.id
_entity.type
_entity.pdbx_description
1 polymer ?
#
loop_
_entity_poly.entity_id
_entity_poly.type
_entity_poly.pdbx_seq_one_letter_code
_entity_poly.pdbx_strand_id
1 'polypeptide(L)'
;VKVTLENLYNGQEVASQVSRKVICRGCKEQWTEKCNRCTAGCANEIEIVHVRMGPMVMQQQQEVASKQRCRDESTTLPITVEPGMANGDEIVFKGMGEHRPNMIPGDVVLTIREEPHEVFERKGIHLHTEVEISLKEALLGFERSVTQLDGRSIVIAVQGVTPPFGVLKVVDEGMPNRGDPTQRGTMYVKCRIKMPKEDQLSEIQRKWLQDNFPN
;
A
#
# COMPACT_ATOMS: atom_id res chain seq x y z
N VAL A 1 -6.52 0.10 0.68
CA VAL A 1 -6.13 -0.41 2.01
C VAL A 1 -4.68 -0.04 2.21
N LYS A 2 -4.35 0.66 3.31
CA LYS A 2 -2.97 1.04 3.59
C LYS A 2 -2.23 -0.14 4.23
N VAL A 3 -1.03 -0.43 3.76
CA VAL A 3 -0.24 -1.58 4.19
C VAL A 3 1.23 -1.14 4.31
N THR A 4 1.87 -1.51 5.42
CA THR A 4 3.29 -1.24 5.64
C THR A 4 4.18 -2.17 4.81
N LEU A 5 5.44 -1.78 4.64
CA LEU A 5 6.40 -2.54 3.83
C LEU A 5 6.72 -3.91 4.44
N GLU A 6 6.75 -4.02 5.76
CA GLU A 6 6.94 -5.28 6.52
C GLU A 6 5.81 -6.26 6.26
N ASN A 7 4.56 -5.78 6.19
CA ASN A 7 3.40 -6.62 5.91
C ASN A 7 3.42 -7.09 4.45
N LEU A 8 3.89 -6.27 3.51
CA LEU A 8 4.11 -6.67 2.12
C LEU A 8 5.29 -7.63 1.95
N TYR A 9 6.23 -7.65 2.90
CA TYR A 9 7.39 -8.53 2.90
C TYR A 9 7.09 -9.90 3.53
N ASN A 10 6.45 -9.91 4.71
CA ASN A 10 6.17 -11.14 5.46
C ASN A 10 4.82 -11.78 5.12
N GLY A 11 3.91 -11.00 4.54
CA GLY A 11 2.50 -11.37 4.38
C GLY A 11 1.70 -11.14 5.67
N GLN A 12 0.44 -10.74 5.54
CA GLN A 12 -0.44 -10.51 6.68
C GLN A 12 -1.91 -10.66 6.28
N GLU A 13 -2.74 -11.15 7.19
CA GLU A 13 -4.20 -11.01 7.08
C GLU A 13 -4.64 -9.70 7.74
N VAL A 14 -5.21 -8.81 6.93
CA VAL A 14 -5.75 -7.51 7.35
C VAL A 14 -7.24 -7.51 7.15
N ALA A 15 -7.99 -6.85 8.02
CA ALA A 15 -9.43 -6.67 7.84
C ALA A 15 -9.74 -5.22 7.45
N SER A 16 -10.65 -5.01 6.51
CA SER A 16 -11.16 -3.67 6.18
C SER A 16 -12.68 -3.63 6.28
N GLN A 17 -13.20 -2.63 6.98
CA GLN A 17 -14.62 -2.41 7.10
C GLN A 17 -15.12 -1.57 5.91
N VAL A 18 -16.12 -2.09 5.21
CA VAL A 18 -16.81 -1.40 4.12
C VAL A 18 -18.26 -1.18 4.54
N SER A 19 -18.71 0.07 4.45
CA SER A 19 -20.12 0.43 4.63
C SER A 19 -20.82 0.37 3.28
N ARG A 20 -21.95 -0.34 3.21
CA ARG A 20 -22.76 -0.47 1.99
C ARG A 20 -24.24 -0.37 2.31
N LYS A 21 -25.04 0.03 1.32
CA LYS A 21 -26.50 -0.05 1.40
C LYS A 21 -27.00 -1.45 1.06
N VAL A 22 -27.84 -1.99 1.93
CA VAL A 22 -28.52 -3.28 1.71
C VAL A 22 -30.04 -3.13 1.77
N ILE A 23 -30.73 -3.85 0.89
CA ILE A 23 -32.20 -3.85 0.82
C ILE A 23 -32.77 -4.64 2.01
N CYS A 24 -33.68 -4.01 2.75
CA CYS A 24 -34.41 -4.65 3.84
C CYS A 24 -35.50 -5.58 3.30
N ARG A 25 -35.20 -6.87 3.23
CA ARG A 25 -36.17 -7.90 2.81
C ARG A 25 -37.31 -7.99 3.84
N GLY A 26 -38.55 -7.92 3.35
CA GLY A 26 -39.75 -8.09 4.19
C GLY A 26 -40.33 -6.80 4.81
N CYS A 27 -39.69 -5.64 4.66
CA CYS A 27 -40.19 -4.36 5.20
C CYS A 27 -41.05 -3.56 4.21
N LYS A 28 -41.63 -4.22 3.18
CA LYS A 28 -42.48 -3.58 2.15
C LYS A 28 -43.95 -3.47 2.56
N GLU A 29 -44.48 -4.50 3.23
CA GLU A 29 -45.93 -4.65 3.46
C GLU A 29 -46.28 -4.76 4.96
N GLN A 30 -45.46 -5.47 5.75
CA GLN A 30 -45.65 -5.60 7.20
C GLN A 30 -44.47 -5.01 7.96
N TRP A 31 -44.77 -4.08 8.87
CA TRP A 31 -43.77 -3.49 9.75
C TRP A 31 -43.49 -4.41 10.93
N THR A 32 -42.23 -4.82 11.08
CA THR A 32 -41.75 -5.57 12.25
C THR A 32 -40.69 -4.76 12.98
N GLU A 33 -40.39 -5.10 14.23
CA GLU A 33 -39.32 -4.43 15.01
C GLU A 33 -37.95 -4.46 14.29
N LYS A 34 -37.70 -5.46 13.45
CA LYS A 34 -36.47 -5.57 12.64
C LYS A 34 -36.37 -4.46 11.56
N CYS A 35 -37.49 -3.87 11.16
CA CYS A 35 -37.57 -2.76 10.21
C CYS A 35 -37.21 -1.41 10.85
N ASN A 36 -37.07 -1.31 12.18
CA ASN A 36 -36.68 -0.07 12.85
C ASN A 36 -35.32 0.47 12.39
N ARG A 37 -34.44 -0.39 11.86
CA ARG A 37 -33.14 -0.02 11.26
C ARG A 37 -33.21 0.36 9.78
N CYS A 38 -34.39 0.29 9.15
CA CYS A 38 -34.62 0.52 7.73
C CYS A 38 -35.29 1.89 7.50
N THR A 39 -34.61 2.95 7.93
CA THR A 39 -35.17 4.30 8.01
C THR A 39 -35.19 5.05 6.68
N ALA A 40 -34.32 4.70 5.73
CA ALA A 40 -34.20 5.37 4.44
C ALA A 40 -34.89 4.60 3.30
N GLY A 41 -35.41 5.34 2.31
CA GLY A 41 -35.76 4.77 1.01
C GLY A 41 -34.50 4.29 0.28
N CYS A 42 -34.61 3.22 -0.52
CA CYS A 42 -33.53 2.82 -1.41
C CYS A 42 -33.32 3.86 -2.53
N ALA A 43 -32.19 3.76 -3.24
CA ALA A 43 -31.93 4.57 -4.42
C ALA A 43 -33.05 4.44 -5.46
N ASN A 44 -33.29 5.49 -6.26
CA ASN A 44 -34.31 5.51 -7.30
C ASN A 44 -34.17 4.33 -8.27
N GLU A 45 -35.31 3.83 -8.73
CA GLU A 45 -35.40 2.79 -9.76
C GLU A 45 -35.65 3.47 -11.12
N ILE A 46 -35.15 2.86 -12.19
CA ILE A 46 -35.47 3.31 -13.55
C ILE A 46 -36.69 2.51 -14.01
N GLU A 47 -37.79 3.19 -14.27
CA GLU A 47 -39.01 2.60 -14.82
C GLU A 47 -39.27 3.16 -16.22
N ILE A 48 -39.74 2.31 -17.13
CA ILE A 48 -40.15 2.73 -18.48
C ILE A 48 -41.59 3.21 -18.38
N VAL A 49 -41.80 4.52 -18.50
CA VAL A 49 -43.11 5.15 -18.45
C VAL A 49 -43.58 5.43 -19.88
N HIS A 50 -44.80 4.99 -20.21
CA HIS A 50 -45.43 5.29 -21.50
C HIS A 50 -46.13 6.64 -21.43
N VAL A 51 -45.60 7.63 -22.14
CA VAL A 51 -46.18 8.97 -22.23
C VAL A 51 -46.96 9.09 -23.54
N ARG A 52 -48.26 9.40 -23.43
CA ARG A 52 -49.13 9.57 -24.60
C ARG A 52 -49.13 11.04 -25.06
N MET A 53 -48.69 11.26 -26.29
CA MET A 53 -48.71 12.56 -26.97
C MET A 53 -49.69 12.49 -28.15
N GLY A 54 -50.98 12.64 -27.86
CA GLY A 54 -52.04 12.51 -28.86
C GLY A 54 -52.14 11.07 -29.42
N PRO A 55 -52.10 10.85 -30.75
CA PRO A 55 -52.11 9.50 -31.34
C PRO A 55 -50.78 8.75 -31.17
N MET A 56 -49.72 9.39 -30.66
CA MET A 56 -48.41 8.77 -30.45
C MET A 56 -48.20 8.35 -28.99
N VAL A 57 -47.56 7.20 -28.76
CA VAL A 57 -47.11 6.74 -27.44
C VAL A 57 -45.60 6.62 -27.48
N MET A 58 -44.92 7.35 -26.59
CA MET A 58 -43.47 7.30 -26.45
C MET A 58 -43.10 6.57 -25.16
N GLN A 59 -42.09 5.71 -25.22
CA GLN A 59 -41.46 5.12 -24.05
C GLN A 59 -40.36 6.06 -23.54
N GLN A 60 -40.48 6.51 -22.29
CA GLN A 60 -39.49 7.34 -21.64
C GLN A 60 -38.97 6.63 -20.39
N GLN A 61 -37.65 6.56 -20.23
CA GLN A 61 -37.05 6.14 -18.96
C GLN A 61 -37.18 7.27 -17.95
N GLN A 62 -37.80 6.99 -16.81
CA GLN A 62 -37.97 7.94 -15.72
C GLN A 62 -37.42 7.35 -14.43
N GLU A 63 -36.70 8.17 -13.66
CA GLU A 63 -36.32 7.82 -12.29
C GLU A 63 -37.54 7.94 -11.37
N VAL A 64 -37.91 6.84 -10.73
CA VAL A 64 -38.99 6.77 -9.76
C VAL A 64 -38.44 6.39 -8.39
N ALA A 65 -39.04 6.95 -7.33
CA ALA A 65 -38.64 6.60 -5.97
C ALA A 65 -38.86 5.11 -5.71
N SER A 66 -37.87 4.43 -5.13
CA SER A 66 -37.97 3.00 -4.85
C SER A 66 -39.06 2.72 -3.81
N LYS A 67 -39.83 1.66 -4.05
CA LYS A 67 -40.78 1.10 -3.08
C LYS A 67 -40.08 0.26 -2.00
N GLN A 68 -38.78 0.03 -2.11
CA GLN A 68 -37.97 -0.73 -1.14
C GLN A 68 -37.35 0.21 -0.10
N ARG A 69 -37.13 -0.32 1.10
CA ARG A 69 -36.36 0.35 2.16
C ARG A 69 -34.94 -0.23 2.23
N CYS A 70 -33.97 0.63 2.50
CA CYS A 70 -32.57 0.27 2.61
C CYS A 70 -32.03 0.68 3.97
N ARG A 71 -30.98 -0.01 4.41
CA ARG A 71 -30.19 0.36 5.58
C ARG A 71 -28.70 0.35 5.24
N ASP A 72 -27.94 1.13 5.97
CA ASP A 72 -26.49 1.05 5.92
C ASP A 72 -26.03 -0.16 6.75
N GLU A 73 -25.19 -0.99 6.16
CA GLU A 73 -24.61 -2.18 6.77
C GLU A 73 -23.10 -2.11 6.63
N SER A 74 -22.41 -2.17 7.78
CA SER A 74 -20.97 -2.30 7.82
C SER A 74 -20.58 -3.77 7.79
N THR A 75 -19.80 -4.17 6.79
CA THR A 75 -19.28 -5.53 6.63
C THR A 75 -17.76 -5.49 6.69
N THR A 76 -17.17 -6.38 7.47
CA THR A 76 -15.72 -6.55 7.53
C THR A 76 -15.28 -7.55 6.46
N LEU A 77 -14.39 -7.11 5.58
CA LEU A 77 -13.81 -7.93 4.51
C LEU A 77 -12.41 -8.38 4.92
N PRO A 78 -12.14 -9.69 5.00
CA PRO A 78 -10.80 -10.21 5.25
C PRO A 78 -9.96 -10.08 3.98
N ILE A 79 -8.78 -9.51 4.11
CA ILE A 79 -7.82 -9.21 3.04
C ILE A 79 -6.56 -9.98 3.35
N THR A 80 -6.23 -10.94 2.49
CA THR A 80 -4.94 -11.63 2.57
C THR A 80 -3.92 -10.84 1.76
N VAL A 81 -2.96 -10.22 2.44
CA VAL A 81 -1.80 -9.58 1.80
C VAL A 81 -0.75 -10.65 1.58
N GLU A 82 -0.52 -11.03 0.33
CA GLU A 82 0.50 -11.99 -0.04
C GLU A 82 1.90 -11.32 -0.04
N PRO A 83 2.95 -12.05 0.37
CA PRO A 83 4.33 -11.57 0.20
C PRO A 83 4.61 -11.15 -1.24
N GLY A 84 5.16 -9.96 -1.40
CA GLY A 84 5.57 -9.43 -2.70
C GLY A 84 4.46 -8.70 -3.47
N MET A 85 3.23 -8.60 -2.93
CA MET A 85 2.19 -7.74 -3.51
C MET A 85 2.72 -6.32 -3.75
N ALA A 86 2.36 -5.72 -4.86
CA ALA A 86 2.81 -4.41 -5.28
C ALA A 86 1.82 -3.32 -4.85
N ASN A 87 2.33 -2.10 -4.71
CA ASN A 87 1.48 -0.93 -4.60
C ASN A 87 0.57 -0.81 -5.83
N GLY A 88 -0.73 -0.65 -5.60
CA GLY A 88 -1.73 -0.62 -6.68
C GLY A 88 -2.37 -1.98 -6.98
N ASP A 89 -1.92 -3.09 -6.38
CA ASP A 89 -2.58 -4.38 -6.54
C ASP A 89 -4.03 -4.32 -6.04
N GLU A 90 -4.94 -4.95 -6.80
CA GLU A 90 -6.37 -4.93 -6.52
C GLU A 90 -6.86 -6.28 -5.97
N ILE A 91 -7.72 -6.22 -4.97
CA ILE A 91 -8.41 -7.36 -4.38
C ILE A 91 -9.91 -7.14 -4.58
N VAL A 92 -10.55 -8.07 -5.31
CA VAL A 92 -11.95 -7.94 -5.74
C VAL A 92 -12.85 -8.84 -4.90
N PHE A 93 -13.81 -8.23 -4.21
CA PHE A 93 -14.88 -8.92 -3.48
C PHE A 93 -16.17 -8.86 -4.29
N LYS A 94 -16.51 -10.00 -4.91
CA LYS A 94 -17.67 -10.09 -5.81
C LYS A 94 -18.99 -9.94 -5.07
N GLY A 95 -19.90 -9.13 -5.60
CA GLY A 95 -21.24 -8.91 -5.04
C GLY A 95 -21.26 -8.24 -3.66
N MET A 96 -20.14 -7.67 -3.23
CA MET A 96 -20.06 -6.97 -1.94
C MET A 96 -20.41 -5.47 -2.02
N GLY A 97 -20.76 -4.97 -3.20
CA GLY A 97 -21.15 -3.58 -3.42
C GLY A 97 -22.54 -3.23 -2.88
N GLU A 98 -23.00 -2.03 -3.21
CA GLU A 98 -24.33 -1.57 -2.82
C GLU A 98 -25.43 -2.37 -3.52
N HIS A 99 -26.48 -2.71 -2.76
CA HIS A 99 -27.67 -3.32 -3.32
C HIS A 99 -28.59 -2.24 -3.89
N ARG A 100 -29.01 -2.43 -5.14
CA ARG A 100 -30.08 -1.65 -5.75
C ARG A 100 -31.26 -2.56 -6.08
N PRO A 101 -32.51 -2.09 -5.92
CA PRO A 101 -33.68 -2.87 -6.32
C PRO A 101 -33.57 -3.30 -7.78
N ASN A 102 -33.97 -4.55 -8.07
CA ASN A 102 -33.96 -5.13 -9.41
C ASN A 102 -32.57 -5.18 -10.09
N MET A 103 -31.49 -5.01 -9.32
CA MET A 103 -30.11 -5.09 -9.80
C MET A 103 -29.28 -6.06 -8.96
N ILE A 104 -28.34 -6.72 -9.59
CA ILE A 104 -27.33 -7.52 -8.89
C ILE A 104 -26.33 -6.54 -8.24
N PRO A 105 -25.94 -6.74 -6.97
CA PRO A 105 -24.93 -5.91 -6.33
C PRO A 105 -23.63 -5.92 -7.12
N GLY A 106 -22.98 -4.76 -7.20
CA GLY A 106 -21.65 -4.65 -7.80
C GLY A 106 -20.55 -5.28 -6.95
N ASP A 107 -19.31 -5.13 -7.41
CA ASP A 107 -18.14 -5.63 -6.71
C ASP A 107 -17.48 -4.51 -5.88
N VAL A 108 -16.78 -4.91 -4.82
CA VAL A 108 -15.90 -4.00 -4.06
C VAL A 108 -14.47 -4.31 -4.44
N VAL A 109 -13.79 -3.33 -5.03
CA VAL A 109 -12.38 -3.43 -5.39
C VAL A 109 -11.56 -2.66 -4.35
N LEU A 110 -10.73 -3.37 -3.61
CA LEU A 110 -9.81 -2.79 -2.65
C LEU A 110 -8.41 -2.74 -3.25
N THR A 111 -7.89 -1.53 -3.44
CA THR A 111 -6.51 -1.33 -3.92
C THR A 111 -5.54 -1.25 -2.76
N ILE A 112 -4.45 -2.01 -2.80
CA ILE A 112 -3.34 -1.92 -1.86
C ILE A 112 -2.61 -0.58 -2.06
N ARG A 113 -2.37 0.13 -0.95
CA ARG A 113 -1.56 1.34 -0.91
C ARG A 113 -0.40 1.11 0.05
N GLU A 114 0.80 1.05 -0.51
CA GLU A 114 2.04 0.95 0.26
C GLU A 114 2.26 2.24 1.05
N GLU A 115 2.55 2.09 2.35
CA GLU A 115 2.93 3.20 3.21
C GLU A 115 4.43 3.51 3.09
N PRO A 116 4.83 4.79 3.05
CA PRO A 116 6.23 5.16 3.09
C PRO A 116 6.91 4.59 4.34
N HIS A 117 8.09 4.01 4.18
CA HIS A 117 8.89 3.46 5.26
C HIS A 117 10.07 4.38 5.58
N GLU A 118 10.47 4.47 6.85
CA GLU A 118 11.50 5.44 7.29
C GLU A 118 12.91 5.08 6.80
N VAL A 119 13.22 3.78 6.71
CA VAL A 119 14.58 3.28 6.39
C VAL A 119 14.70 2.80 4.95
N PHE A 120 13.59 2.39 4.33
CA PHE A 120 13.59 1.64 3.07
C PHE A 120 12.68 2.30 2.05
N GLU A 121 13.16 2.39 0.82
CA GLU A 121 12.38 2.77 -0.34
C GLU A 121 12.29 1.57 -1.28
N ARG A 122 11.08 1.10 -1.57
CA ARG A 122 10.86 -0.01 -2.50
C ARG A 122 10.89 0.47 -3.95
N LYS A 123 11.62 -0.24 -4.81
CA LYS A 123 11.59 -0.07 -6.27
C LYS A 123 11.39 -1.42 -6.95
N GLY A 124 10.14 -1.74 -7.25
CA GLY A 124 9.76 -3.06 -7.77
C GLY A 124 10.03 -4.15 -6.74
N ILE A 125 10.92 -5.09 -7.09
CA ILE A 125 11.37 -6.16 -6.17
C ILE A 125 12.61 -5.75 -5.36
N HIS A 126 13.19 -4.59 -5.62
CA HIS A 126 14.41 -4.13 -4.96
C HIS A 126 14.09 -3.20 -3.78
N LEU A 127 14.97 -3.22 -2.79
CA LEU A 127 14.94 -2.28 -1.67
C LEU A 127 16.11 -1.31 -1.78
N HIS A 128 15.87 -0.06 -1.45
CA HIS A 128 16.90 0.97 -1.38
C HIS A 128 16.95 1.52 0.04
N THR A 129 18.15 1.70 0.55
CA THR A 129 18.38 2.35 1.85
C THR A 129 19.64 3.19 1.79
N GLU A 130 19.80 4.09 2.74
CA GLU A 130 20.97 4.97 2.85
C GLU A 130 21.63 4.78 4.21
N VAL A 131 22.95 4.61 4.20
CA VAL A 131 23.76 4.52 5.42
C VAL A 131 24.75 5.66 5.43
N GLU A 132 24.78 6.39 6.56
CA GLU A 132 25.77 7.44 6.79
C GLU A 132 27.08 6.83 7.33
N ILE A 133 28.18 7.13 6.66
CA ILE A 133 29.54 6.70 7.05
C ILE A 133 30.44 7.92 7.20
N SER A 134 31.39 7.86 8.14
CA SER A 134 32.39 8.92 8.29
C SER A 134 33.44 8.88 7.17
N LEU A 135 34.17 9.98 6.95
CA LEU A 135 35.29 9.99 6.00
C LEU A 135 36.35 8.93 6.32
N LYS A 136 36.62 8.68 7.62
CA LYS A 136 37.54 7.62 8.06
C LYS A 136 37.07 6.25 7.59
N GLU A 137 35.79 5.96 7.82
CA GLU A 137 35.14 4.71 7.41
C GLU A 137 35.08 4.56 5.89
N ALA A 138 34.85 5.65 5.17
CA ALA A 138 34.89 5.65 3.72
C ALA A 138 36.28 5.33 3.16
N LEU A 139 37.37 5.65 3.88
CA LEU A 139 38.74 5.41 3.42
C LEU A 139 39.29 4.05 3.87
N LEU A 140 38.97 3.62 5.08
CA LEU A 140 39.54 2.43 5.71
C LEU A 140 38.63 1.20 5.63
N GLY A 141 37.37 1.40 5.28
CA GLY A 141 36.32 0.39 5.38
C GLY A 141 35.48 0.55 6.65
N PHE A 142 34.35 -0.13 6.66
CA PHE A 142 33.39 -0.07 7.76
C PHE A 142 32.58 -1.35 7.88
N GLU A 143 31.94 -1.49 9.03
CA GLU A 143 30.94 -2.52 9.29
C GLU A 143 29.71 -1.84 9.88
N ARG A 144 28.53 -2.17 9.32
CA ARG A 144 27.24 -1.67 9.80
C ARG A 144 26.20 -2.77 9.74
N SER A 145 25.39 -2.85 10.80
CA SER A 145 24.21 -3.70 10.84
C SER A 145 22.99 -2.90 10.41
N VAL A 146 22.23 -3.43 9.46
CA VAL A 146 20.93 -2.90 9.03
C VAL A 146 19.85 -3.91 9.43
N THR A 147 18.82 -3.45 10.14
CA THR A 147 17.67 -4.30 10.48
C THR A 147 16.75 -4.40 9.26
N GLN A 148 16.49 -5.63 8.83
CA GLN A 148 15.65 -5.96 7.69
C GLN A 148 14.15 -5.97 8.08
N LEU A 149 13.27 -6.00 7.08
CA LEU A 149 11.80 -6.02 7.25
C LEU A 149 11.23 -7.26 7.97
N ASP A 150 12.02 -8.32 8.12
CA ASP A 150 11.69 -9.50 8.94
C ASP A 150 12.30 -9.44 10.36
N GLY A 151 12.96 -8.33 10.70
CA GLY A 151 13.62 -8.13 11.98
C GLY A 151 15.03 -8.76 12.07
N ARG A 152 15.52 -9.45 11.03
CA ARG A 152 16.91 -9.95 11.01
C ARG A 152 17.89 -8.79 10.86
N SER A 153 19.05 -8.91 11.50
CA SER A 153 20.17 -7.98 11.31
C SER A 153 21.07 -8.45 10.17
N ILE A 154 21.23 -7.64 9.14
CA ILE A 154 22.14 -7.87 8.02
C ILE A 154 23.40 -7.04 8.24
N VAL A 155 24.55 -7.71 8.33
CA VAL A 155 25.85 -7.05 8.49
C VAL A 155 26.43 -6.73 7.12
N ILE A 156 26.64 -5.45 6.86
CA ILE A 156 27.29 -4.92 5.68
C ILE A 156 28.71 -4.52 6.07
N ALA A 157 29.69 -5.26 5.55
CA ALA A 157 31.10 -5.00 5.77
C ALA A 157 31.79 -4.66 4.44
N VAL A 158 32.51 -3.55 4.40
CA VAL A 158 33.32 -3.12 3.26
C VAL A 158 34.74 -2.90 3.72
N GLN A 159 35.70 -3.41 2.96
CA GLN A 159 37.13 -3.17 3.17
C GLN A 159 37.64 -2.18 2.13
N GLY A 160 38.53 -1.27 2.55
CA GLY A 160 39.14 -0.28 1.67
C GLY A 160 38.23 0.92 1.36
N VAL A 161 38.48 1.55 0.22
CA VAL A 161 37.89 2.85 -0.11
C VAL A 161 36.48 2.67 -0.70
N THR A 162 35.50 3.30 -0.04
CA THR A 162 34.13 3.47 -0.54
C THR A 162 34.02 4.79 -1.30
N PRO A 163 33.71 4.78 -2.61
CA PRO A 163 33.60 6.00 -3.38
C PRO A 163 32.39 6.84 -2.93
N PRO A 164 32.43 8.17 -3.10
CA PRO A 164 31.26 9.02 -2.91
C PRO A 164 30.08 8.53 -3.75
N PHE A 165 28.88 8.52 -3.17
CA PHE A 165 27.67 7.97 -3.78
C PHE A 165 27.77 6.48 -4.17
N GLY A 166 28.75 5.76 -3.63
CA GLY A 166 28.89 4.33 -3.80
C GLY A 166 27.61 3.60 -3.36
N VAL A 167 27.22 2.61 -4.16
CA VAL A 167 26.06 1.76 -3.88
C VAL A 167 26.54 0.33 -3.71
N LEU A 168 26.33 -0.21 -2.52
CA LEU A 168 26.58 -1.61 -2.20
C LEU A 168 25.35 -2.43 -2.56
N LYS A 169 25.56 -3.62 -3.11
CA LYS A 169 24.48 -4.55 -3.46
C LYS A 169 24.50 -5.71 -2.48
N VAL A 170 23.39 -5.95 -1.81
CA VAL A 170 23.16 -7.14 -1.00
C VAL A 170 22.12 -7.99 -1.72
N VAL A 171 22.59 -9.04 -2.38
CA VAL A 171 21.77 -9.95 -3.17
C VAL A 171 20.85 -10.74 -2.25
N ASP A 172 19.65 -11.09 -2.73
CA ASP A 172 18.60 -11.84 -2.02
C ASP A 172 18.03 -11.16 -0.76
N GLU A 173 18.35 -9.89 -0.52
CA GLU A 173 17.83 -9.09 0.59
C GLU A 173 16.88 -7.98 0.12
N GLY A 174 16.31 -8.08 -1.09
CA GLY A 174 15.21 -7.22 -1.56
C GLY A 174 13.82 -7.73 -1.16
N MET A 175 12.77 -7.22 -1.81
CA MET A 175 11.40 -7.72 -1.63
C MET A 175 11.23 -9.13 -2.22
N PRO A 176 10.37 -9.97 -1.64
CA PRO A 176 10.00 -11.25 -2.23
C PRO A 176 9.28 -11.08 -3.56
N ASN A 177 9.48 -12.03 -4.47
CA ASN A 177 8.76 -12.09 -5.72
C ASN A 177 7.34 -12.63 -5.49
N ARG A 178 6.36 -12.06 -6.20
CA ARG A 178 4.97 -12.48 -6.07
C ARG A 178 4.81 -13.88 -6.66
N GLY A 179 4.21 -14.80 -5.89
CA GLY A 179 3.99 -16.19 -6.28
C GLY A 179 5.14 -17.15 -5.96
N ASP A 180 6.38 -16.66 -5.88
CA ASP A 180 7.53 -17.42 -5.36
C ASP A 180 8.31 -16.59 -4.31
N PRO A 181 7.91 -16.65 -3.04
CA PRO A 181 8.56 -15.91 -1.96
C PRO A 181 9.99 -16.37 -1.64
N THR A 182 10.44 -17.49 -2.21
CA THR A 182 11.82 -17.97 -2.04
C THR A 182 12.81 -17.13 -2.84
N GLN A 183 12.33 -16.51 -3.93
CA GLN A 183 13.12 -15.58 -4.73
C GLN A 183 12.90 -14.16 -4.22
N ARG A 184 14.01 -13.46 -3.98
CA ARG A 184 14.01 -12.08 -3.50
C ARG A 184 14.79 -11.20 -4.45
N GLY A 185 14.44 -9.93 -4.48
CA GLY A 185 15.25 -8.94 -5.17
C GLY A 185 16.55 -8.65 -4.41
N THR A 186 17.10 -7.49 -4.71
CA THR A 186 18.39 -7.01 -4.16
C THR A 186 18.14 -5.77 -3.31
N MET A 187 18.83 -5.67 -2.18
CA MET A 187 18.93 -4.42 -1.43
C MET A 187 20.12 -3.61 -1.91
N TYR A 188 19.87 -2.35 -2.26
CA TYR A 188 20.87 -1.37 -2.66
C TYR A 188 21.09 -0.40 -1.51
N VAL A 189 22.30 -0.42 -0.94
CA VAL A 189 22.69 0.45 0.17
C VAL A 189 23.55 1.56 -0.37
N LYS A 190 23.02 2.78 -0.37
CA LYS A 190 23.75 3.98 -0.76
C LYS A 190 24.57 4.48 0.42
N CYS A 191 25.86 4.65 0.22
CA CYS A 191 26.76 5.20 1.23
C CYS A 191 26.80 6.73 1.14
N ARG A 192 26.32 7.40 2.18
CA ARG A 192 26.45 8.85 2.33
C ARG A 192 27.65 9.17 3.21
N ILE A 193 28.68 9.76 2.61
CA ILE A 193 29.89 10.15 3.34
C ILE A 193 29.62 11.47 4.08
N LYS A 194 29.72 11.42 5.40
CA LYS A 194 29.69 12.59 6.27
C LYS A 194 31.09 13.19 6.33
N MET A 195 31.26 14.35 5.68
CA MET A 195 32.50 15.11 5.77
C MET A 195 32.69 15.68 7.19
N PRO A 196 33.93 15.69 7.70
CA PRO A 196 34.23 16.38 8.95
C PRO A 196 34.00 17.89 8.79
N LYS A 197 33.63 18.56 9.87
CA LYS A 197 33.55 20.01 9.92
C LYS A 197 34.94 20.63 10.10
N GLU A 198 35.06 21.92 9.78
CA GLU A 198 36.33 22.67 9.83
C GLU A 198 37.00 22.63 11.22
N ASP A 199 36.19 22.68 12.28
CA ASP A 199 36.60 22.64 13.70
C ASP A 199 37.07 21.25 14.15
N GLN A 200 36.81 20.21 13.35
CA GLN A 200 37.20 18.84 13.65
C GLN A 200 38.56 18.45 13.03
N LEU A 201 39.18 19.34 12.25
CA LEU A 201 40.50 19.13 11.65
C LEU A 201 41.57 19.98 12.32
N SER A 202 42.47 19.33 13.07
CA SER A 202 43.65 19.99 13.65
C SER A 202 44.71 20.32 12.59
N GLU A 203 45.57 21.29 12.87
CA GLU A 203 46.68 21.64 11.97
C GLU A 203 47.60 20.45 11.66
N ILE A 204 47.83 19.59 12.65
CA ILE A 204 48.63 18.37 12.49
C ILE A 204 47.96 17.43 11.48
N GLN A 205 46.64 17.24 11.57
CA GLN A 205 45.89 16.40 10.64
C GLN A 205 45.89 17.01 9.23
N ARG A 206 45.75 18.34 9.10
CA ARG A 206 45.81 19.04 7.81
C ARG A 206 47.15 18.83 7.11
N LYS A 207 48.25 19.02 7.85
CA LYS A 207 49.59 18.80 7.33
C LYS A 207 49.80 17.35 6.91
N TRP A 208 49.38 16.40 7.76
CA TRP A 208 49.46 14.98 7.43
C TRP A 208 48.67 14.62 6.16
N LEU A 209 47.48 15.19 5.98
CA LEU A 209 46.69 15.00 4.76
C LEU A 209 47.40 15.55 3.52
N GLN A 210 47.99 16.75 3.59
CA GLN A 210 48.78 17.34 2.49
C GLN A 210 49.98 16.48 2.09
N ASP A 211 50.64 15.85 3.07
CA ASP A 211 51.84 15.04 2.82
C ASP A 211 51.52 13.62 2.30
N ASN A 212 50.32 13.08 2.57
CA ASN A 212 49.99 11.65 2.35
C ASN A 212 48.84 11.40 1.35
N PHE A 213 48.04 12.40 0.98
CA PHE A 213 46.96 12.24 -0.01
C PHE A 213 47.35 12.84 -1.36
N PRO A 214 46.96 12.22 -2.49
CA PRO A 214 47.21 12.75 -3.82
C PRO A 214 46.38 14.03 -4.09
N ASN A 215 46.93 14.91 -4.94
CA ASN A 215 46.26 16.10 -5.46
C ASN A 215 45.20 15.76 -6.52
#